data_AF-A0A9D7B8R6-F1
#
_entry.id   AF-A0A9D7B8R6-F1
#
_cell.length_a   1.000
_cell.length_b   1.000
_cell.length_c   1.000
_cell.angle_alpha   90.00
_cell.angle_beta   90.00
_cell.angle_gamma   90.00
#
_symmetry.space_group_name_H-M   'P 1'
#
loop_
_entity.id
_entity.type
_entity.pdbx_description
1 polymer ?
#
loop_
_entity_poly.entity_id
_entity_poly.type
_entity_poly.pdbx_seq_one_letter_code
_entity_poly.pdbx_strand_id
1 'polypeptide(L)'
;MLRLALIVLVLVIVTGTTAQSRSARNDPQRPTKAAVSAELARIDSAGDAARSIDARIRIAELLKSKDALILLQDAAARADSADDTWLGIEARDKLMALYRANGDNKRALAEAMRIIELERISSAKENEREELEAADMIRAHQQERDSLLALLESESSASRNALGEARKTIAQRELTIITTGAIGIILLLITILVLRRSHRRVMEQLRTEIGAIQARIADMAGEMKELVEQYDAQRTAPPATPSSEAPAPIAGQGAPSLDPMVLAIFKRQAPERIAALETAREANDHEKVLRVLHSLRPQLDALDPDGLGASCARLRAMQPSDADRDAGLDRLIAGMHAMMAHR
;
A
#
# COMPACT_ATOMS: atom_id res chain seq x y z
N MET A 1 -113.16 50.26 12.66
CA MET A 1 -111.98 50.73 11.92
C MET A 1 -110.74 50.86 12.82
N LEU A 2 -110.48 52.00 13.49
CA LEU A 2 -109.17 52.33 14.08
C LEU A 2 -108.46 51.22 14.88
N ARG A 3 -109.17 50.52 15.79
CA ARG A 3 -108.58 49.45 16.63
C ARG A 3 -108.03 48.25 15.84
N LEU A 4 -108.56 47.97 14.65
CA LEU A 4 -108.11 46.86 13.80
C LEU A 4 -106.77 47.18 13.11
N ALA A 5 -106.60 48.42 12.63
CA ALA A 5 -105.36 48.87 12.02
C ALA A 5 -104.18 48.85 13.01
N LEU A 6 -104.41 49.23 14.27
CA LEU A 6 -103.38 49.21 15.31
C LEU A 6 -102.87 47.79 15.61
N ILE A 7 -103.77 46.80 15.65
CA ILE A 7 -103.41 45.39 15.92
C ILE A 7 -102.56 44.83 14.76
N VAL A 8 -102.93 45.11 13.51
CA VAL A 8 -102.13 44.70 12.33
C VAL A 8 -100.74 45.34 12.35
N LEU A 9 -100.64 46.64 12.67
CA LEU A 9 -99.36 47.35 12.75
C LEU A 9 -98.41 46.72 13.79
N VAL A 10 -98.92 46.42 14.99
CA VAL A 10 -98.14 45.75 16.05
C VAL A 10 -97.70 44.35 15.62
N LEU A 11 -98.57 43.59 14.95
CA LEU A 11 -98.24 42.24 14.49
C LEU A 11 -97.08 42.25 13.45
N VAL A 12 -97.08 43.23 12.54
CA VAL A 12 -95.99 43.42 11.55
C VAL A 12 -94.66 43.81 12.22
N ILE A 13 -94.69 44.67 13.24
CA ILE A 13 -93.46 45.09 13.96
C ILE A 13 -92.86 43.92 14.77
N VAL A 14 -93.69 43.11 15.44
CA VAL A 14 -93.24 41.93 16.21
C VAL A 14 -92.72 40.81 15.31
N THR A 15 -93.32 40.62 14.13
CA THR A 15 -92.82 39.63 13.14
C THR A 15 -91.52 40.08 12.46
N GLY A 16 -91.37 41.36 12.12
CA GLY A 16 -90.14 41.89 11.54
C GLY A 16 -88.92 41.81 12.48
N THR A 17 -89.11 42.11 13.77
CA THR A 17 -88.01 42.10 14.76
C THR A 17 -87.51 40.69 15.11
N THR A 18 -88.39 39.68 15.11
CA THR A 18 -87.98 38.29 15.37
C THR A 18 -87.21 37.64 14.21
N ALA A 19 -87.43 38.08 12.97
CA ALA A 19 -86.73 37.57 11.79
C ALA A 19 -85.22 37.90 11.79
N GLN A 20 -84.86 39.18 12.00
CA GLN A 20 -83.44 39.60 12.02
C GLN A 20 -82.69 39.00 13.21
N SER A 21 -83.34 38.87 14.37
CA SER A 21 -82.70 38.33 15.59
C SER A 21 -82.29 36.86 15.47
N ARG A 22 -82.92 36.05 14.61
CA ARG A 22 -82.52 34.64 14.40
C ARG A 22 -81.28 34.50 13.49
N SER A 23 -81.15 35.34 12.47
CA SER A 23 -80.03 35.26 11.51
C SER A 23 -78.67 35.51 12.17
N ALA A 24 -78.59 36.41 13.14
CA ALA A 24 -77.33 36.76 13.82
C ALA A 24 -76.83 35.72 14.84
N ARG A 25 -77.68 34.76 15.26
CA ARG A 25 -77.43 33.91 16.44
C ARG A 25 -76.94 32.49 16.13
N ASN A 26 -77.30 31.94 14.98
CA ASN A 26 -77.02 30.54 14.60
C ASN A 26 -76.25 30.42 13.27
N ASP A 27 -75.10 31.09 13.13
CA ASP A 27 -74.11 30.69 12.13
C ASP A 27 -73.14 29.68 12.76
N PRO A 28 -73.23 28.36 12.44
CA PRO A 28 -72.40 27.33 13.05
C PRO A 28 -70.90 27.45 12.68
N GLN A 29 -70.54 28.30 11.72
CA GLN A 29 -69.14 28.53 11.32
C GLN A 29 -68.49 29.69 12.09
N ARG A 30 -69.26 30.48 12.84
CA ARG A 30 -68.73 31.55 13.70
C ARG A 30 -67.80 31.05 14.81
N PRO A 31 -68.10 29.97 15.57
CA PRO A 31 -67.17 29.44 16.56
C PRO A 31 -65.92 28.79 15.95
N THR A 32 -66.03 28.10 14.79
CA THR A 32 -64.87 27.47 14.16
C THR A 32 -63.87 28.50 13.64
N LYS A 33 -64.34 29.60 13.04
CA LYS A 33 -63.47 30.73 12.66
C LYS A 33 -62.74 31.35 13.85
N ALA A 34 -63.42 31.52 14.99
CA ALA A 34 -62.81 32.08 16.19
C ALA A 34 -61.73 31.16 16.80
N ALA A 35 -61.98 29.84 16.83
CA ALA A 35 -60.99 28.85 17.25
C ALA A 35 -59.76 28.84 16.31
N VAL A 36 -60.00 28.86 15.00
CA VAL A 36 -58.96 28.95 13.97
C VAL A 36 -58.10 30.21 14.14
N SER A 37 -58.70 31.38 14.36
CA SER A 37 -57.94 32.62 14.54
C SER A 37 -57.14 32.65 15.84
N ALA A 38 -57.66 32.02 16.91
CA ALA A 38 -56.94 31.90 18.17
C ALA A 38 -55.73 30.95 18.05
N GLU A 39 -55.86 29.86 17.30
CA GLU A 39 -54.76 28.92 17.05
C GLU A 39 -53.68 29.54 16.15
N LEU A 40 -54.06 30.24 15.08
CA LEU A 40 -53.10 30.99 14.25
C LEU A 40 -52.39 32.08 15.07
N ALA A 41 -53.09 32.81 15.94
CA ALA A 41 -52.46 33.79 16.83
C ALA A 41 -51.48 33.14 17.82
N ARG A 42 -51.79 31.93 18.32
CA ARG A 42 -50.90 31.14 19.18
C ARG A 42 -49.62 30.74 18.44
N ILE A 43 -49.75 30.26 17.20
CA ILE A 43 -48.61 29.84 16.37
C ILE A 43 -47.76 31.06 15.95
N ASP A 44 -48.39 32.16 15.50
CA ASP A 44 -47.69 33.41 15.18
C ASP A 44 -46.92 33.96 16.39
N SER A 45 -47.47 33.83 17.62
CA SER A 45 -46.80 34.27 18.85
C SER A 45 -45.55 33.44 19.22
N ALA A 46 -45.36 32.26 18.62
CA ALA A 46 -44.17 31.43 18.81
C ALA A 46 -42.98 31.85 17.90
N GLY A 47 -43.19 32.75 16.94
CA GLY A 47 -42.15 33.27 16.03
C GLY A 47 -41.64 32.29 14.96
N ASP A 48 -42.15 31.05 14.94
CA ASP A 48 -41.79 30.02 13.96
C ASP A 48 -42.51 30.27 12.62
N ALA A 49 -41.81 30.90 11.67
CA ALA A 49 -42.38 31.30 10.38
C ALA A 49 -42.91 30.10 9.60
N ALA A 50 -42.14 29.01 9.51
CA ALA A 50 -42.49 27.79 8.78
C ALA A 50 -43.76 27.14 9.34
N ARG A 51 -43.86 26.98 10.67
CA ARG A 51 -45.11 26.52 11.31
C ARG A 51 -46.27 27.49 11.10
N SER A 52 -46.02 28.80 11.07
CA SER A 52 -47.07 29.79 10.79
C SER A 52 -47.61 29.67 9.36
N ILE A 53 -46.78 29.28 8.39
CA ILE A 53 -47.14 29.07 6.99
C ILE A 53 -47.88 27.73 6.84
N ASP A 54 -47.30 26.62 7.32
CA ASP A 54 -47.88 25.27 7.30
C ASP A 54 -49.26 25.24 7.98
N ALA A 55 -49.41 25.89 9.14
CA ALA A 55 -50.69 25.99 9.82
C ALA A 55 -51.77 26.70 8.97
N ARG A 56 -51.41 27.78 8.25
CA ARG A 56 -52.34 28.47 7.33
C ARG A 56 -52.74 27.60 6.15
N ILE A 57 -51.76 26.88 5.58
CA ILE A 57 -51.96 25.93 4.48
C ILE A 57 -52.99 24.87 4.88
N ARG A 58 -52.79 24.18 6.01
CA ARG A 58 -53.71 23.14 6.51
C ARG A 58 -55.07 23.70 6.92
N ILE A 59 -55.11 24.85 7.60
CA ILE A 59 -56.36 25.45 8.05
C ILE A 59 -57.22 25.92 6.87
N ALA A 60 -56.61 26.38 5.77
CA ALA A 60 -57.36 26.79 4.58
C ALA A 60 -58.21 25.66 3.97
N GLU A 61 -57.77 24.39 4.06
CA GLU A 61 -58.52 23.21 3.63
C GLU A 61 -59.83 23.00 4.41
N LEU A 62 -59.90 23.51 5.65
CA LEU A 62 -61.07 23.42 6.52
C LEU A 62 -62.06 24.60 6.36
N LEU A 63 -61.77 25.56 5.49
CA LEU A 63 -62.52 26.80 5.34
C LEU A 63 -63.26 26.91 4.00
N LYS A 64 -64.24 27.83 3.95
CA LYS A 64 -64.89 28.20 2.67
C LYS A 64 -63.90 28.92 1.76
N SER A 65 -64.06 28.74 0.44
CA SER A 65 -63.12 29.21 -0.59
C SER A 65 -62.64 30.66 -0.44
N LYS A 66 -63.52 31.60 -0.04
CA LYS A 66 -63.13 33.00 0.18
C LYS A 66 -62.17 33.19 1.37
N ASP A 67 -62.40 32.50 2.48
CA ASP A 67 -61.54 32.60 3.67
C ASP A 67 -60.23 31.81 3.45
N ALA A 68 -60.32 30.65 2.79
CA ALA A 68 -59.18 29.84 2.38
C ALA A 68 -58.20 30.59 1.46
N LEU A 69 -58.73 31.31 0.45
CA LEU A 69 -57.92 32.18 -0.42
C LEU A 69 -57.15 33.25 0.36
N ILE A 70 -57.72 33.83 1.41
CA ILE A 70 -57.05 34.86 2.23
C ILE A 70 -55.91 34.24 3.05
N LEU A 71 -56.14 33.09 3.69
CA LEU A 71 -55.09 32.41 4.46
C LEU A 71 -53.93 31.93 3.58
N LEU A 72 -54.23 31.42 2.38
CA LEU A 72 -53.19 30.96 1.44
C LEU A 72 -52.43 32.14 0.79
N GLN A 73 -53.06 33.31 0.64
CA GLN A 73 -52.36 34.55 0.25
C GLN A 73 -51.39 35.03 1.34
N ASP A 74 -51.81 35.02 2.62
CA ASP A 74 -50.93 35.35 3.76
C ASP A 74 -49.81 34.29 3.92
N ALA A 75 -50.12 33.00 3.71
CA ALA A 75 -49.13 31.92 3.71
C ALA A 75 -48.05 32.12 2.62
N ALA A 76 -48.47 32.38 1.37
CA ALA A 76 -47.54 32.60 0.27
C ALA A 76 -46.69 33.86 0.47
N ALA A 77 -47.28 34.97 0.94
CA ALA A 77 -46.54 36.21 1.23
C ALA A 77 -45.55 36.06 2.40
N ARG A 78 -45.87 35.20 3.38
CA ARG A 78 -44.95 34.86 4.48
C ARG A 78 -43.82 33.95 4.02
N ALA A 79 -44.08 33.00 3.13
CA ALA A 79 -43.05 32.17 2.51
C ALA A 79 -42.08 33.03 1.68
N ASP A 80 -42.60 33.94 0.84
CA ASP A 80 -41.80 34.94 0.11
C ASP A 80 -40.92 35.77 1.08
N SER A 81 -41.44 36.11 2.25
CA SER A 81 -40.74 36.90 3.28
C SER A 81 -39.73 36.10 4.11
N ALA A 82 -39.72 34.76 3.99
CA ALA A 82 -38.88 33.85 4.75
C ALA A 82 -37.83 33.12 3.87
N ASP A 83 -37.84 33.32 2.54
CA ASP A 83 -37.12 32.51 1.53
C ASP A 83 -37.46 31.00 1.61
N ASP A 84 -38.64 30.64 2.14
CA ASP A 84 -39.13 29.26 2.19
C ASP A 84 -39.77 28.88 0.85
N THR A 85 -38.91 28.49 -0.09
CA THR A 85 -39.32 28.11 -1.45
C THR A 85 -40.34 26.96 -1.45
N TRP A 86 -40.21 25.99 -0.53
CA TRP A 86 -41.05 24.79 -0.52
C TRP A 86 -42.47 25.08 -0.05
N LEU A 87 -42.63 25.71 1.12
CA LEU A 87 -43.96 26.09 1.60
C LEU A 87 -44.58 27.21 0.73
N GLY A 88 -43.74 28.02 0.08
CA GLY A 88 -44.16 28.98 -0.94
C GLY A 88 -44.79 28.31 -2.18
N ILE A 89 -44.19 27.22 -2.67
CA ILE A 89 -44.76 26.40 -3.75
C ILE A 89 -46.08 25.74 -3.30
N GLU A 90 -46.12 25.09 -2.14
CA GLU A 90 -47.35 24.43 -1.65
C GLU A 90 -48.51 25.42 -1.46
N ALA A 91 -48.26 26.59 -0.86
CA ALA A 91 -49.28 27.63 -0.72
C ALA A 91 -49.81 28.10 -2.09
N ARG A 92 -48.93 28.22 -3.09
CA ARG A 92 -49.30 28.67 -4.45
C ARG A 92 -50.03 27.61 -5.27
N ASP A 93 -49.72 26.32 -5.12
CA ASP A 93 -50.49 25.27 -5.78
C ASP A 93 -51.95 25.26 -5.27
N LYS A 94 -52.14 25.35 -3.95
CA LYS A 94 -53.48 25.43 -3.36
C LYS A 94 -54.21 26.74 -3.73
N LEU A 95 -53.51 27.87 -3.89
CA LEU A 95 -54.08 29.07 -4.51
C LEU A 95 -54.50 28.84 -5.96
N MET A 96 -53.64 28.24 -6.79
CA MET A 96 -53.95 27.92 -8.19
C MET A 96 -55.18 27.02 -8.29
N ALA A 97 -55.26 25.97 -7.47
CA ALA A 97 -56.41 25.07 -7.40
C ALA A 97 -57.71 25.81 -7.03
N LEU A 98 -57.68 26.66 -6.00
CA LEU A 98 -58.84 27.49 -5.64
C LEU A 98 -59.21 28.52 -6.74
N TYR A 99 -58.24 29.14 -7.41
CA TYR A 99 -58.53 30.06 -8.51
C TYR A 99 -59.18 29.34 -9.70
N ARG A 100 -58.70 28.14 -10.08
CA ARG A 100 -59.35 27.28 -11.08
C ARG A 100 -60.79 26.92 -10.66
N ALA A 101 -60.98 26.48 -9.42
CA ALA A 101 -62.30 26.10 -8.90
C ALA A 101 -63.31 27.26 -8.85
N ASN A 102 -62.84 28.50 -8.64
CA ASN A 102 -63.67 29.71 -8.71
C ASN A 102 -63.77 30.32 -10.13
N GLY A 103 -63.15 29.71 -11.15
CA GLY A 103 -63.18 30.17 -12.54
C GLY A 103 -62.21 31.31 -12.91
N ASP A 104 -61.38 31.80 -11.97
CA ASP A 104 -60.37 32.83 -12.27
C ASP A 104 -59.10 32.18 -12.85
N ASN A 105 -59.23 31.70 -14.08
CA ASN A 105 -58.13 31.06 -14.83
C ASN A 105 -56.93 32.00 -15.04
N LYS A 106 -57.13 33.32 -15.00
CA LYS A 106 -56.05 34.31 -15.13
C LYS A 106 -55.17 34.35 -13.88
N ARG A 107 -55.75 34.33 -12.68
CA ARG A 107 -54.98 34.21 -11.44
C ARG A 107 -54.37 32.83 -11.25
N ALA A 108 -55.09 31.78 -11.64
CA ALA A 108 -54.54 30.42 -11.62
C ALA A 108 -53.26 30.31 -12.46
N LEU A 109 -53.25 30.88 -13.67
CA LEU A 109 -52.05 30.94 -14.52
C LEU A 109 -50.93 31.80 -13.90
N ALA A 110 -51.27 32.89 -13.23
CA ALA A 110 -50.29 33.76 -12.57
C ALA A 110 -49.57 33.07 -11.40
N GLU A 111 -50.27 32.28 -10.57
CA GLU A 111 -49.60 31.48 -9.54
C GLU A 111 -48.85 30.29 -10.15
N ALA A 112 -49.35 29.64 -11.21
CA ALA A 112 -48.62 28.59 -11.93
C ALA A 112 -47.26 29.06 -12.45
N MET A 113 -47.20 30.26 -13.05
CA MET A 113 -45.95 30.86 -13.51
C MET A 113 -44.98 31.20 -12.37
N ARG A 114 -45.49 31.49 -11.16
CA ARG A 114 -44.66 31.71 -9.96
C ARG A 114 -44.11 30.40 -9.40
N ILE A 115 -44.88 29.31 -9.42
CA ILE A 115 -44.41 27.98 -9.02
C ILE A 115 -43.21 27.59 -9.88
N ILE A 116 -43.34 27.69 -11.22
CA ILE A 116 -42.26 27.37 -12.17
C ILE A 116 -40.99 28.20 -11.91
N GLU A 117 -41.13 29.49 -11.57
CA GLU A 117 -39.97 30.34 -11.27
C GLU A 117 -39.34 30.00 -9.90
N LEU A 118 -40.14 29.66 -8.88
CA LEU A 118 -39.64 29.20 -7.59
C LEU A 118 -38.94 27.84 -7.70
N GLU A 119 -39.49 26.90 -8.47
CA GLU A 119 -38.85 25.62 -8.82
C GLU A 119 -37.52 25.86 -9.52
N ARG A 120 -37.48 26.74 -10.53
CA ARG A 120 -36.25 27.11 -11.27
C ARG A 120 -35.19 27.72 -10.36
N ILE A 121 -35.59 28.57 -9.40
CA ILE A 121 -34.69 29.14 -8.39
C ILE A 121 -34.21 28.06 -7.41
N SER A 122 -35.08 27.11 -7.03
CA SER A 122 -34.72 25.98 -6.15
C SER A 122 -33.64 25.11 -6.79
N SER A 123 -33.87 24.64 -8.02
CA SER A 123 -32.89 23.82 -8.75
C SER A 123 -31.60 24.59 -9.07
N ALA A 124 -31.65 25.91 -9.24
CA ALA A 124 -30.44 26.72 -9.37
C ALA A 124 -29.63 26.77 -8.05
N LYS A 125 -30.30 26.99 -6.90
CA LYS A 125 -29.68 26.92 -5.56
C LYS A 125 -29.16 25.51 -5.22
N GLU A 126 -29.74 24.46 -5.80
CA GLU A 126 -29.34 23.07 -5.63
C GLU A 126 -28.11 22.72 -6.48
N ASN A 127 -28.14 23.01 -7.79
CA ASN A 127 -27.00 22.83 -8.69
C ASN A 127 -25.76 23.61 -8.22
N GLU A 128 -25.92 24.84 -7.71
CA GLU A 128 -24.81 25.63 -7.16
C GLU A 128 -24.15 24.94 -5.95
N ARG A 129 -24.92 24.21 -5.13
CA ARG A 129 -24.37 23.40 -4.03
C ARG A 129 -23.66 22.16 -4.54
N GLU A 130 -24.23 21.44 -5.50
CA GLU A 130 -23.58 20.27 -6.12
C GLU A 130 -22.25 20.66 -6.79
N GLU A 131 -22.19 21.80 -7.48
CA GLU A 131 -20.96 22.33 -8.08
C GLU A 131 -19.90 22.69 -7.01
N LEU A 132 -20.31 23.27 -5.88
CA LEU A 132 -19.41 23.58 -4.76
C LEU A 132 -18.89 22.32 -4.06
N GLU A 133 -19.77 21.35 -3.76
CA GLU A 133 -19.39 20.07 -3.15
C GLU A 133 -18.47 19.24 -4.06
N ALA A 134 -18.75 19.21 -5.37
CA ALA A 134 -17.87 18.59 -6.36
C ALA A 134 -16.51 19.30 -6.45
N ALA A 135 -16.48 20.64 -6.39
CA ALA A 135 -15.24 21.40 -6.38
C ALA A 135 -14.39 21.13 -5.13
N ASP A 136 -15.00 21.00 -3.94
CA ASP A 136 -14.30 20.65 -2.71
C ASP A 136 -13.81 19.19 -2.69
N MET A 137 -14.59 18.25 -3.23
CA MET A 137 -14.15 16.86 -3.42
C MET A 137 -12.92 16.78 -4.36
N ILE A 138 -12.92 17.55 -5.45
CA ILE A 138 -11.77 17.65 -6.36
C ILE A 138 -10.55 18.26 -5.67
N ARG A 139 -10.72 19.30 -4.83
CA ARG A 139 -9.64 19.89 -4.03
C ARG A 139 -9.05 18.89 -3.04
N ALA A 140 -9.90 18.11 -2.35
CA ALA A 140 -9.45 17.08 -1.43
C ALA A 140 -8.59 16.01 -2.13
N HIS A 141 -9.08 15.44 -3.24
CA HIS A 141 -8.31 14.44 -4.00
C HIS A 141 -7.02 15.00 -4.62
N GLN A 142 -6.97 16.29 -4.96
CA GLN A 142 -5.73 16.95 -5.38
C GLN A 142 -4.73 17.05 -4.22
N GLN A 143 -5.17 17.42 -3.01
CA GLN A 143 -4.31 17.45 -1.81
C GLN A 143 -3.80 16.05 -1.44
N GLU A 144 -4.66 15.02 -1.50
CA GLU A 144 -4.26 13.63 -1.30
C GLU A 144 -3.17 13.21 -2.30
N ARG A 145 -3.43 13.39 -3.61
CA ARG A 145 -2.47 13.07 -4.68
C ARG A 145 -1.13 13.79 -4.48
N ASP A 146 -1.17 15.08 -4.18
CA ASP A 146 0.05 15.89 -4.08
C ASP A 146 0.83 15.57 -2.81
N SER A 147 0.16 15.15 -1.72
CA SER A 147 0.82 14.59 -0.53
C SER A 147 1.49 13.23 -0.81
N LEU A 148 0.87 12.37 -1.61
CA LEU A 148 1.44 11.07 -2.01
C LEU A 148 2.64 11.25 -2.96
N LEU A 149 2.58 12.24 -3.87
CA LEU A 149 3.70 12.61 -4.73
C LEU A 149 4.88 13.17 -3.92
N ALA A 150 4.62 14.06 -2.94
CA ALA A 150 5.64 14.59 -2.05
C ALA A 150 6.29 13.49 -1.18
N LEU A 151 5.49 12.53 -0.68
CA LEU A 151 5.99 11.37 0.05
C LEU A 151 6.92 10.51 -0.84
N LEU A 152 6.47 10.15 -2.04
CA LEU A 152 7.24 9.35 -3.00
C LEU A 152 8.53 10.06 -3.44
N GLU A 153 8.48 11.37 -3.68
CA GLU A 153 9.68 12.15 -3.99
C GLU A 153 10.66 12.13 -2.80
N SER A 154 10.17 12.32 -1.57
CA SER A 154 11.00 12.28 -0.36
C SER A 154 11.69 10.92 -0.17
N GLU A 155 10.98 9.81 -0.35
CA GLU A 155 11.54 8.46 -0.29
C GLU A 155 12.57 8.22 -1.41
N SER A 156 12.27 8.67 -2.63
CA SER A 156 13.21 8.58 -3.75
C SER A 156 14.49 9.38 -3.48
N SER A 157 14.38 10.53 -2.80
CA SER A 157 15.52 11.37 -2.42
C SER A 157 16.37 10.71 -1.34
N ALA A 158 15.74 10.13 -0.31
CA ALA A 158 16.43 9.37 0.73
C ALA A 158 17.17 8.15 0.16
N SER A 159 16.53 7.40 -0.74
CA SER A 159 17.14 6.27 -1.44
C SER A 159 18.33 6.69 -2.31
N ARG A 160 18.20 7.77 -3.10
CA ARG A 160 19.31 8.35 -3.87
C ARG A 160 20.47 8.79 -2.98
N ASN A 161 20.19 9.41 -1.83
CA ASN A 161 21.21 9.84 -0.88
C ASN A 161 21.94 8.63 -0.25
N ALA A 162 21.20 7.62 0.21
CA ALA A 162 21.77 6.38 0.76
C ALA A 162 22.65 5.63 -0.26
N LEU A 163 22.22 5.56 -1.53
CA LEU A 163 23.04 5.01 -2.62
C LEU A 163 24.29 5.87 -2.90
N GLY A 164 24.19 7.19 -2.76
CA GLY A 164 25.34 8.10 -2.84
C GLY A 164 26.35 7.88 -1.72
N GLU A 165 25.90 7.64 -0.49
CA GLU A 165 26.75 7.32 0.67
C GLU A 165 27.37 5.92 0.58
N ALA A 166 26.59 4.92 0.14
CA ALA A 166 27.11 3.58 -0.15
C ALA A 166 28.23 3.64 -1.21
N ARG A 167 28.04 4.40 -2.30
CA ARG A 167 29.08 4.62 -3.33
C ARG A 167 30.31 5.34 -2.77
N LYS A 168 30.15 6.35 -1.90
CA LYS A 168 31.27 7.02 -1.23
C LYS A 168 32.08 6.05 -0.36
N THR A 169 31.44 5.20 0.44
CA THR A 169 32.15 4.25 1.31
C THR A 169 32.84 3.12 0.52
N ILE A 170 32.27 2.68 -0.60
CA ILE A 170 32.93 1.75 -1.54
C ILE A 170 34.18 2.41 -2.16
N ALA A 171 34.04 3.61 -2.74
CA ALA A 171 35.16 4.33 -3.35
C ALA A 171 36.29 4.66 -2.34
N GLN A 172 35.95 4.98 -1.09
CA GLN A 172 36.93 5.13 -0.01
C GLN A 172 37.66 3.82 0.29
N ARG A 173 36.95 2.68 0.38
CA ARG A 173 37.56 1.36 0.58
C ARG A 173 38.52 1.02 -0.56
N GLU A 174 38.10 1.15 -1.81
CA GLU A 174 38.94 0.94 -2.99
C GLU A 174 40.20 1.80 -2.95
N LEU A 175 40.08 3.10 -2.66
CA LEU A 175 41.22 4.02 -2.56
C LEU A 175 42.17 3.63 -1.41
N THR A 176 41.66 3.22 -0.25
CA THR A 176 42.51 2.73 0.86
C THR A 176 43.22 1.43 0.54
N ILE A 177 42.59 0.51 -0.21
CA ILE A 177 43.22 -0.74 -0.66
C ILE A 177 44.33 -0.44 -1.67
N ILE A 178 44.08 0.41 -2.66
CA ILE A 178 45.05 0.81 -3.68
C ILE A 178 46.26 1.51 -3.05
N THR A 179 46.04 2.47 -2.14
CA THR A 179 47.14 3.21 -1.48
C THR A 179 47.95 2.33 -0.53
N THR A 180 47.30 1.47 0.27
CA THR A 180 48.00 0.51 1.14
C THR A 180 48.81 -0.51 0.34
N GLY A 181 48.24 -1.04 -0.75
CA GLY A 181 48.93 -1.95 -1.67
C GLY A 181 50.18 -1.32 -2.32
N ALA A 182 50.06 -0.07 -2.78
CA ALA A 182 51.19 0.68 -3.34
C ALA A 182 52.33 0.87 -2.33
N ILE A 183 52.02 1.22 -1.07
CA ILE A 183 53.02 1.34 0.01
C ILE A 183 53.69 -0.02 0.27
N GLY A 184 52.93 -1.11 0.32
CA GLY A 184 53.46 -2.47 0.48
C GLY A 184 54.43 -2.87 -0.63
N ILE A 185 54.12 -2.56 -1.89
CA ILE A 185 55.00 -2.82 -3.05
C ILE A 185 56.29 -2.00 -2.96
N ILE A 186 56.22 -0.73 -2.55
CA ILE A 186 57.40 0.13 -2.36
C ILE A 186 58.32 -0.45 -1.25
N LEU A 187 57.75 -0.86 -0.11
CA LEU A 187 58.51 -1.49 0.98
C LEU A 187 59.15 -2.83 0.57
N LEU A 188 58.44 -3.64 -0.23
CA LEU A 188 58.99 -4.87 -0.80
C LEU A 188 60.20 -4.58 -1.70
N LEU A 189 60.08 -3.60 -2.61
CA LEU A 189 61.17 -3.20 -3.52
C LEU A 189 62.39 -2.67 -2.76
N ILE A 190 62.19 -1.86 -1.72
CA ILE A 190 63.27 -1.38 -0.83
C ILE A 190 63.95 -2.57 -0.14
N THR A 191 63.17 -3.53 0.38
CA THR A 191 63.69 -4.72 1.06
C THR A 191 64.52 -5.59 0.12
N ILE A 192 64.04 -5.83 -1.11
CA ILE A 192 64.76 -6.56 -2.17
C ILE A 192 66.07 -5.83 -2.52
N LEU A 193 66.05 -4.49 -2.62
CA LEU A 193 67.23 -3.69 -2.93
C LEU A 193 68.29 -3.75 -1.82
N VAL A 194 67.86 -3.71 -0.55
CA VAL A 194 68.74 -3.91 0.62
C VAL A 194 69.34 -5.31 0.63
N LEU A 195 68.53 -6.36 0.44
CA LEU A 195 68.99 -7.76 0.35
C LEU A 195 69.99 -7.96 -0.80
N ARG A 196 69.73 -7.37 -1.98
CA ARG A 196 70.65 -7.43 -3.12
C ARG A 196 71.97 -6.69 -2.86
N ARG A 197 71.96 -5.66 -2.02
CA ARG A 197 73.16 -4.91 -1.60
C ARG A 197 73.96 -5.61 -0.50
N SER A 198 73.30 -6.26 0.46
CA SER A 198 73.99 -7.09 1.47
C SER A 198 74.58 -8.35 0.84
N HIS A 199 73.82 -9.07 -0.01
CA HIS A 199 74.30 -10.25 -0.70
C HIS A 199 75.49 -9.95 -1.63
N ARG A 200 75.57 -8.76 -2.24
CA ARG A 200 76.78 -8.33 -2.97
C ARG A 200 78.00 -8.22 -2.05
N ARG A 201 77.88 -7.50 -0.92
CA ARG A 201 78.95 -7.38 0.08
C ARG A 201 79.41 -8.74 0.62
N VAL A 202 78.47 -9.62 0.95
CA VAL A 202 78.79 -10.99 1.43
C VAL A 202 79.48 -11.81 0.34
N MET A 203 79.05 -11.71 -0.93
CA MET A 203 79.75 -12.37 -2.04
C MET A 203 81.11 -11.74 -2.37
N GLU A 204 81.31 -10.45 -2.12
CA GLU A 204 82.62 -9.79 -2.20
C GLU A 204 83.55 -10.31 -1.09
N GLN A 205 83.07 -10.43 0.15
CA GLN A 205 83.80 -11.02 1.29
C GLN A 205 84.14 -12.51 1.06
N LEU A 206 83.16 -13.32 0.68
CA LEU A 206 83.38 -14.75 0.36
C LEU A 206 84.37 -14.93 -0.80
N ARG A 207 84.39 -14.02 -1.78
CA ARG A 207 85.42 -14.03 -2.85
C ARG A 207 86.81 -13.68 -2.34
N THR A 208 86.95 -12.73 -1.40
CA THR A 208 88.27 -12.46 -0.79
C THR A 208 88.73 -13.57 0.13
N GLU A 209 87.81 -14.22 0.86
CA GLU A 209 88.10 -15.39 1.70
C GLU A 209 88.49 -16.61 0.85
N ILE A 210 87.72 -16.95 -0.19
CA ILE A 210 88.07 -18.03 -1.14
C ILE A 210 89.38 -17.70 -1.85
N GLY A 211 89.62 -16.45 -2.25
CA GLY A 211 90.88 -16.02 -2.84
C GLY A 211 92.07 -16.17 -1.90
N ALA A 212 91.93 -15.82 -0.62
CA ALA A 212 92.95 -16.01 0.40
C ALA A 212 93.21 -17.51 0.71
N ILE A 213 92.15 -18.33 0.74
CA ILE A 213 92.26 -19.78 0.89
C ILE A 213 92.95 -20.40 -0.34
N GLN A 214 92.61 -19.98 -1.56
CA GLN A 214 93.26 -20.44 -2.79
C GLN A 214 94.72 -19.99 -2.87
N ALA A 215 95.04 -18.77 -2.46
CA ALA A 215 96.44 -18.31 -2.36
C ALA A 215 97.22 -19.15 -1.35
N ARG A 216 96.65 -19.43 -0.17
CA ARG A 216 97.28 -20.28 0.86
C ARG A 216 97.39 -21.74 0.42
N ILE A 217 96.45 -22.26 -0.37
CA ILE A 217 96.55 -23.58 -1.00
C ILE A 217 97.63 -23.58 -2.09
N ALA A 218 97.80 -22.49 -2.86
CA ALA A 218 98.87 -22.38 -3.84
C ALA A 218 100.26 -22.27 -3.19
N ASP A 219 100.35 -21.61 -2.04
CA ASP A 219 101.55 -21.50 -1.20
C ASP A 219 101.94 -22.87 -0.64
N MET A 220 101.00 -23.54 0.06
CA MET A 220 101.15 -24.92 0.54
C MET A 220 101.32 -25.93 -0.61
N ALA A 221 100.87 -25.63 -1.84
CA ALA A 221 101.11 -26.44 -3.03
C ALA A 221 102.45 -26.14 -3.70
N GLY A 222 103.08 -25.00 -3.40
CA GLY A 222 104.50 -24.75 -3.66
C GLY A 222 105.35 -25.62 -2.75
N GLU A 223 105.14 -25.50 -1.43
CA GLU A 223 105.78 -26.35 -0.41
C GLU A 223 105.52 -27.85 -0.67
N MET A 224 104.27 -28.24 -0.94
CA MET A 224 103.96 -29.62 -1.30
C MET A 224 104.49 -30.02 -2.66
N LYS A 225 104.75 -29.12 -3.62
CA LYS A 225 105.42 -29.52 -4.87
C LYS A 225 106.90 -29.76 -4.63
N GLU A 226 107.55 -28.98 -3.77
CA GLU A 226 108.92 -29.23 -3.30
C GLU A 226 109.02 -30.58 -2.55
N LEU A 227 107.97 -30.96 -1.80
CA LEU A 227 107.84 -32.26 -1.12
C LEU A 227 107.31 -33.41 -2.02
N VAL A 228 106.61 -33.14 -3.11
CA VAL A 228 106.07 -34.16 -4.04
C VAL A 228 107.05 -34.42 -5.20
N GLU A 229 107.90 -33.47 -5.57
CA GLU A 229 109.11 -33.76 -6.34
C GLU A 229 110.07 -34.69 -5.55
N GLN A 230 109.89 -34.82 -4.22
CA GLN A 230 110.47 -35.89 -3.39
C GLN A 230 109.58 -37.15 -3.21
N TYR A 231 108.31 -37.16 -3.64
CA TYR A 231 107.33 -38.22 -3.28
C TYR A 231 106.52 -38.84 -4.44
N ASP A 232 106.59 -38.32 -5.67
CA ASP A 232 105.78 -38.79 -6.82
C ASP A 232 106.21 -40.17 -7.39
N ALA A 233 106.83 -41.00 -6.56
CA ALA A 233 107.29 -42.35 -6.89
C ALA A 233 106.19 -43.42 -6.84
N GLN A 234 105.06 -43.20 -6.15
CA GLN A 234 104.13 -44.28 -5.74
C GLN A 234 102.61 -43.99 -5.81
N ARG A 235 102.12 -43.75 -7.04
CA ARG A 235 100.90 -44.33 -7.67
C ARG A 235 99.58 -44.59 -6.88
N THR A 236 98.54 -43.86 -7.31
CA THR A 236 97.17 -44.33 -7.74
C THR A 236 96.21 -45.14 -6.82
N ALA A 237 95.23 -44.42 -6.26
CA ALA A 237 93.79 -44.35 -6.65
C ALA A 237 92.77 -45.55 -6.52
N PRO A 238 91.43 -45.27 -6.36
CA PRO A 238 90.32 -46.20 -6.05
C PRO A 238 89.33 -46.32 -7.27
N PRO A 239 87.95 -46.44 -7.24
CA PRO A 239 86.91 -46.59 -6.18
C PRO A 239 85.67 -47.51 -6.50
N ALA A 240 84.57 -47.39 -5.72
CA ALA A 240 83.12 -47.32 -6.14
C ALA A 240 82.07 -48.33 -5.60
N THR A 241 80.78 -47.90 -5.67
CA THR A 241 79.51 -48.49 -5.18
C THR A 241 78.38 -48.39 -6.24
N PRO A 242 77.32 -49.25 -6.25
CA PRO A 242 75.90 -48.79 -6.27
C PRO A 242 74.87 -49.84 -5.72
N SER A 243 73.55 -49.84 -6.05
CA SER A 243 72.43 -48.93 -5.65
C SER A 243 71.03 -49.42 -6.16
N SER A 244 69.94 -49.20 -5.39
CA SER A 244 68.48 -49.20 -5.77
C SER A 244 67.83 -50.51 -6.35
N GLU A 245 66.50 -50.73 -6.56
CA GLU A 245 65.22 -49.97 -6.41
C GLU A 245 63.96 -50.93 -6.41
N ALA A 246 62.78 -50.52 -5.89
CA ALA A 246 61.38 -50.90 -6.31
C ALA A 246 60.29 -50.52 -5.25
N PRO A 247 59.04 -50.14 -5.63
CA PRO A 247 57.87 -51.06 -5.49
C PRO A 247 56.70 -50.84 -6.50
N ALA A 248 55.55 -51.53 -6.31
CA ALA A 248 54.42 -51.68 -7.25
C ALA A 248 53.01 -51.31 -6.67
N PRO A 249 51.92 -51.22 -7.48
CA PRO A 249 50.61 -50.66 -7.07
C PRO A 249 49.51 -51.70 -6.75
N ILE A 250 48.38 -51.26 -6.16
CA ILE A 250 47.19 -52.07 -5.82
C ILE A 250 45.89 -51.28 -6.13
N ALA A 251 44.78 -51.98 -6.42
CA ALA A 251 43.43 -51.42 -6.63
C ALA A 251 42.36 -52.10 -5.75
N GLY A 252 41.19 -51.46 -5.58
CA GLY A 252 40.04 -52.04 -4.85
C GLY A 252 38.79 -51.17 -4.93
N GLN A 253 37.60 -51.79 -4.90
CA GLN A 253 36.28 -51.14 -4.98
C GLN A 253 35.50 -51.29 -3.66
N GLY A 254 34.56 -50.38 -3.40
CA GLY A 254 33.65 -50.43 -2.25
C GLY A 254 32.34 -49.66 -2.54
N ALA A 255 31.29 -49.99 -1.80
CA ALA A 255 29.96 -49.37 -1.96
C ALA A 255 29.94 -47.89 -1.52
N PRO A 256 29.03 -47.05 -2.07
CA PRO A 256 28.91 -45.65 -1.69
C PRO A 256 28.35 -45.51 -0.28
N SER A 257 29.22 -45.33 0.71
CA SER A 257 28.85 -44.69 1.96
C SER A 257 28.36 -43.27 1.67
N LEU A 258 27.14 -42.92 2.08
CA LEU A 258 26.67 -41.52 2.01
C LEU A 258 27.72 -40.60 2.64
N ASP A 259 28.11 -39.54 1.95
CA ASP A 259 29.04 -38.56 2.49
C ASP A 259 28.37 -37.85 3.70
N PRO A 260 28.91 -38.02 4.93
CA PRO A 260 28.33 -37.38 6.11
C PRO A 260 28.38 -35.85 6.03
N MET A 261 29.29 -35.27 5.23
CA MET A 261 29.33 -33.83 4.97
C MET A 261 28.11 -33.38 4.15
N VAL A 262 27.73 -34.12 3.10
CA VAL A 262 26.55 -33.81 2.27
C VAL A 262 25.27 -33.94 3.12
N LEU A 263 25.16 -34.99 3.93
CA LEU A 263 24.01 -35.15 4.84
C LEU A 263 23.94 -34.04 5.90
N ALA A 264 25.08 -33.58 6.43
CA ALA A 264 25.12 -32.46 7.39
C ALA A 264 24.76 -31.11 6.73
N ILE A 265 25.21 -30.86 5.50
CA ILE A 265 24.83 -29.67 4.72
C ILE A 265 23.33 -29.68 4.41
N PHE A 266 22.78 -30.82 3.99
CA PHE A 266 21.35 -30.99 3.77
C PHE A 266 20.54 -30.76 5.05
N LYS A 267 20.89 -31.41 6.17
CA LYS A 267 20.19 -31.23 7.46
C LYS A 267 20.21 -29.78 7.96
N ARG A 268 21.21 -28.98 7.58
CA ARG A 268 21.27 -27.53 7.84
C ARG A 268 20.38 -26.70 6.91
N GLN A 269 20.29 -27.04 5.63
CA GLN A 269 19.57 -26.23 4.62
C GLN A 269 18.12 -26.63 4.40
N ALA A 270 17.76 -27.91 4.63
CA ALA A 270 16.43 -28.44 4.37
C ALA A 270 15.30 -27.71 5.13
N PRO A 271 15.43 -27.28 6.41
CA PRO A 271 14.36 -26.56 7.10
C PRO A 271 13.98 -25.23 6.42
N GLU A 272 14.99 -24.44 5.99
CA GLU A 272 14.76 -23.18 5.25
C GLU A 272 14.05 -23.44 3.91
N ARG A 273 14.37 -24.55 3.25
CA ARG A 273 13.81 -24.91 1.94
C ARG A 273 12.41 -25.48 2.03
N ILE A 274 12.08 -26.22 3.10
CA ILE A 274 10.72 -26.69 3.39
C ILE A 274 9.81 -25.49 3.67
N ALA A 275 10.20 -24.60 4.58
CA ALA A 275 9.43 -23.38 4.86
C ALA A 275 9.25 -22.50 3.61
N ALA A 276 10.25 -22.42 2.73
CA ALA A 276 10.16 -21.72 1.45
C ALA A 276 9.19 -22.39 0.44
N LEU A 277 9.04 -23.72 0.46
CA LEU A 277 8.02 -24.43 -0.32
C LEU A 277 6.61 -24.20 0.25
N GLU A 278 6.46 -24.27 1.57
CA GLU A 278 5.17 -24.06 2.25
C GLU A 278 4.66 -22.63 2.04
N THR A 279 5.51 -21.62 2.25
CA THR A 279 5.17 -20.21 1.96
C THR A 279 4.87 -19.96 0.48
N ALA A 280 5.51 -20.70 -0.44
CA ALA A 280 5.23 -20.59 -1.87
C ALA A 280 3.90 -21.27 -2.26
N ARG A 281 3.54 -22.38 -1.61
CA ARG A 281 2.23 -23.04 -1.73
C ARG A 281 1.11 -22.13 -1.23
N GLU A 282 1.26 -21.53 -0.05
CA GLU A 282 0.26 -20.62 0.54
C GLU A 282 0.02 -19.37 -0.31
N ALA A 283 1.08 -18.83 -0.93
CA ALA A 283 0.98 -17.72 -1.88
C ALA A 283 0.54 -18.15 -3.30
N ASN A 284 0.34 -19.45 -3.55
CA ASN A 284 0.09 -20.05 -4.87
C ASN A 284 1.14 -19.67 -5.94
N ASP A 285 2.39 -19.40 -5.51
CA ASP A 285 3.51 -18.96 -6.34
C ASP A 285 4.22 -20.18 -6.95
N HIS A 286 3.62 -20.69 -8.03
CA HIS A 286 4.09 -21.90 -8.72
C HIS A 286 5.53 -21.76 -9.26
N GLU A 287 5.93 -20.58 -9.73
CA GLU A 287 7.31 -20.36 -10.18
C GLU A 287 8.32 -20.48 -9.03
N LYS A 288 7.99 -19.95 -7.85
CA LYS A 288 8.83 -20.04 -6.65
C LYS A 288 8.90 -21.48 -6.14
N VAL A 289 7.80 -22.24 -6.18
CA VAL A 289 7.82 -23.70 -5.93
C VAL A 289 8.81 -24.39 -6.88
N LEU A 290 8.71 -24.16 -8.19
CA LEU A 290 9.61 -24.74 -9.18
C LEU A 290 11.08 -24.30 -8.96
N ARG A 291 11.33 -23.03 -8.61
CA ARG A 291 12.67 -22.51 -8.29
C ARG A 291 13.26 -23.17 -7.03
N VAL A 292 12.47 -23.40 -5.97
CA VAL A 292 12.94 -24.07 -4.76
C VAL A 292 13.19 -25.56 -5.02
N LEU A 293 12.29 -26.27 -5.72
CA LEU A 293 12.52 -27.65 -6.18
C LEU A 293 13.77 -27.75 -7.08
N HIS A 294 14.04 -26.75 -7.92
CA HIS A 294 15.29 -26.70 -8.68
C HIS A 294 16.53 -26.56 -7.79
N SER A 295 16.46 -25.79 -6.71
CA SER A 295 17.56 -25.65 -5.75
C SER A 295 17.79 -26.89 -4.87
N LEU A 296 16.73 -27.64 -4.58
CA LEU A 296 16.78 -28.86 -3.76
C LEU A 296 17.28 -30.08 -4.53
N ARG A 297 16.89 -30.22 -5.81
CA ARG A 297 17.15 -31.43 -6.60
C ARG A 297 18.60 -31.94 -6.52
N PRO A 298 19.67 -31.12 -6.67
CA PRO A 298 21.05 -31.63 -6.63
C PRO A 298 21.46 -32.23 -5.28
N GLN A 299 20.78 -31.87 -4.18
CA GLN A 299 21.04 -32.45 -2.85
C GLN A 299 20.23 -33.75 -2.64
N LEU A 300 19.02 -33.81 -3.19
CA LEU A 300 18.17 -35.01 -3.15
C LEU A 300 18.73 -36.11 -4.07
N ASP A 301 19.08 -35.77 -5.32
CA ASP A 301 19.72 -36.68 -6.29
C ASP A 301 21.07 -37.25 -5.76
N ALA A 302 21.70 -36.61 -4.76
CA ALA A 302 22.96 -37.03 -4.14
C ALA A 302 22.79 -37.83 -2.83
N LEU A 303 21.58 -37.88 -2.24
CA LEU A 303 21.28 -38.57 -0.98
C LEU A 303 20.32 -39.74 -1.16
N ASP A 304 19.32 -39.58 -2.02
CA ASP A 304 18.33 -40.58 -2.41
C ASP A 304 17.84 -40.27 -3.85
N PRO A 305 18.57 -40.71 -4.89
CA PRO A 305 18.20 -40.45 -6.28
C PRO A 305 16.89 -41.13 -6.68
N ASP A 306 16.64 -42.35 -6.23
CA ASP A 306 15.53 -43.19 -6.69
C ASP A 306 14.19 -42.89 -5.99
N GLY A 307 14.24 -42.44 -4.73
CA GLY A 307 13.07 -41.99 -3.97
C GLY A 307 12.81 -40.49 -4.09
N LEU A 308 13.52 -39.67 -3.30
CA LEU A 308 13.32 -38.23 -3.19
C LEU A 308 13.75 -37.45 -4.44
N GLY A 309 14.88 -37.80 -5.07
CA GLY A 309 15.35 -37.18 -6.31
C GLY A 309 14.36 -37.37 -7.46
N ALA A 310 13.96 -38.63 -7.72
CA ALA A 310 12.92 -38.98 -8.68
C ALA A 310 11.57 -38.33 -8.37
N SER A 311 11.21 -38.16 -7.09
CA SER A 311 9.97 -37.46 -6.69
C SER A 311 10.03 -35.96 -6.97
N CYS A 312 11.17 -35.31 -6.69
CA CYS A 312 11.43 -33.93 -7.05
C CYS A 312 11.45 -33.72 -8.58
N ALA A 313 11.92 -34.71 -9.35
CA ALA A 313 11.88 -34.69 -10.80
C ALA A 313 10.44 -34.80 -11.34
N ARG A 314 9.61 -35.71 -10.80
CA ARG A 314 8.18 -35.86 -11.15
C ARG A 314 7.40 -34.57 -10.89
N LEU A 315 7.56 -33.96 -9.71
CA LEU A 315 6.88 -32.71 -9.33
C LEU A 315 7.21 -31.52 -10.24
N ARG A 316 8.41 -31.49 -10.83
CA ARG A 316 8.83 -30.46 -11.80
C ARG A 316 8.26 -30.67 -13.22
N ALA A 317 7.58 -31.78 -13.48
CA ALA A 317 6.96 -32.10 -14.76
C ALA A 317 5.41 -32.04 -14.73
N MET A 318 4.81 -31.82 -13.56
CA MET A 318 3.37 -31.64 -13.37
C MET A 318 2.92 -30.21 -13.68
N GLN A 319 1.68 -30.04 -14.11
CA GLN A 319 1.06 -28.74 -14.41
C GLN A 319 0.65 -28.00 -13.12
N PRO A 320 0.49 -26.67 -13.15
CA PRO A 320 0.12 -25.89 -11.96
C PRO A 320 -1.23 -26.29 -11.32
N SER A 321 -2.20 -26.78 -12.08
CA SER A 321 -3.54 -27.14 -11.58
C SER A 321 -3.73 -28.61 -11.18
N ASP A 322 -2.69 -29.44 -11.23
CA ASP A 322 -2.81 -30.86 -10.92
C ASP A 322 -2.95 -31.08 -9.40
N ALA A 323 -4.08 -31.61 -8.92
CA ALA A 323 -4.27 -31.92 -7.49
C ALA A 323 -3.25 -32.96 -6.96
N ASP A 324 -2.77 -33.84 -7.84
CA ASP A 324 -1.67 -34.78 -7.55
C ASP A 324 -0.34 -34.09 -7.24
N ARG A 325 -0.14 -32.84 -7.68
CA ARG A 325 1.07 -32.05 -7.43
C ARG A 325 1.19 -31.67 -5.97
N ASP A 326 0.12 -31.24 -5.33
CA ASP A 326 0.15 -30.85 -3.92
C ASP A 326 0.25 -32.09 -3.01
N ALA A 327 -0.51 -33.14 -3.31
CA ALA A 327 -0.36 -34.44 -2.66
C ALA A 327 1.03 -35.09 -2.89
N GLY A 328 1.71 -34.75 -3.99
CA GLY A 328 3.11 -35.12 -4.24
C GLY A 328 4.11 -34.28 -3.45
N LEU A 329 3.85 -32.97 -3.30
CA LEU A 329 4.66 -32.03 -2.54
C LEU A 329 4.65 -32.37 -1.04
N ASP A 330 3.49 -32.72 -0.48
CA ASP A 330 3.37 -33.19 0.91
C ASP A 330 4.17 -34.48 1.15
N ARG A 331 4.14 -35.42 0.18
CA ARG A 331 4.98 -36.64 0.23
C ARG A 331 6.47 -36.34 0.17
N LEU A 332 6.89 -35.34 -0.61
CA LEU A 332 8.28 -34.88 -0.67
C LEU A 332 8.72 -34.25 0.67
N ILE A 333 7.90 -33.35 1.24
CA ILE A 333 8.15 -32.68 2.52
C ILE A 333 8.25 -33.70 3.66
N ALA A 334 7.30 -34.64 3.75
CA ALA A 334 7.32 -35.71 4.75
C ALA A 334 8.58 -36.60 4.62
N GLY A 335 8.99 -36.93 3.39
CA GLY A 335 10.22 -37.67 3.14
C GLY A 335 11.50 -36.90 3.53
N MET A 336 11.55 -35.59 3.28
CA MET A 336 12.65 -34.73 3.75
C MET A 336 12.70 -34.66 5.28
N HIS A 337 11.55 -34.59 5.98
CA HIS A 337 11.50 -34.67 7.44
C HIS A 337 12.00 -36.01 7.98
N ALA A 338 11.63 -37.14 7.35
CA ALA A 338 12.15 -38.46 7.73
C ALA A 338 13.68 -38.54 7.56
N MET A 339 14.23 -38.03 6.45
CA MET A 339 15.68 -38.00 6.20
C MET A 339 16.44 -37.08 7.17
N MET A 340 15.80 -36.03 7.69
CA MET A 340 16.35 -35.23 8.79
C MET A 340 16.32 -35.98 10.14
N ALA A 341 15.27 -36.76 10.40
CA ALA A 341 15.03 -37.44 11.68
C ALA A 341 15.91 -38.69 11.90
N HIS A 342 16.30 -39.42 10.85
CA HIS A 342 17.25 -40.53 10.98
C HIS A 342 18.63 -40.01 11.44
N ARG A 343 19.19 -40.63 12.48
CA ARG A 343 20.55 -40.38 12.98
C ARG A 343 21.56 -41.21 12.21
#